data_AF-A0A919D5D5-F1
#
_entry.id   AF-A0A919D5D5-F1
#
_cell.length_a   1.000
_cell.length_b   1.000
_cell.length_c   1.000
_cell.angle_alpha   90.00
_cell.angle_beta   90.00
_cell.angle_gamma   90.00
#
_symmetry.space_group_name_H-M   'P 1'
#
loop_
_entity.id
_entity.type
_entity.pdbx_description
1 polymer ?
#
loop_
_entity_poly.entity_id
_entity_poly.type
_entity_poly.pdbx_seq_one_letter_code
_entity_poly.pdbx_strand_id
1 'polypeptide(L)'
;MRWDGGGAVRQTEAEQCHVPAAYRLLDERLVDARAQLADVLRTRADGRGETHAREVAAGRLAGQVHRLEGAEEGLVFGRIDRADGMVLRLGRLGLHTQECETPLVVDWRAEAARPFYEATPLRPLGLRRRRHLRVRGRRER
;
A
#
# COMPACT_ATOMS: atom_id res chain seq x y z
N MET A 1 -38.27 7.95 -5.25
CA MET A 1 -37.02 7.31 -4.79
C MET A 1 -36.23 6.91 -6.04
N ARG A 2 -35.29 7.75 -6.50
CA ARG A 2 -34.45 7.44 -7.68
C ARG A 2 -33.16 6.84 -7.16
N TRP A 3 -32.76 5.70 -7.73
CA TRP A 3 -31.45 5.10 -7.50
C TRP A 3 -30.44 5.80 -8.40
N ASP A 4 -29.43 6.44 -7.81
CA ASP A 4 -28.30 7.05 -8.50
C ASP A 4 -27.36 5.98 -9.07
N GLY A 5 -27.75 5.36 -10.19
CA GLY A 5 -26.93 4.38 -10.91
C GLY A 5 -25.61 4.95 -11.45
N GLY A 6 -25.51 6.28 -11.63
CA GLY A 6 -24.31 6.95 -12.12
C GLY A 6 -23.19 7.11 -11.08
N GLY A 7 -23.51 7.08 -9.78
CA GLY A 7 -22.49 7.13 -8.71
C GLY A 7 -21.75 5.81 -8.55
N ALA A 8 -22.46 4.69 -8.73
CA ALA A 8 -21.89 3.35 -8.60
C ALA A 8 -20.87 3.03 -9.70
N VAL A 9 -21.12 3.44 -10.95
CA VAL A 9 -20.20 3.20 -12.09
C VAL A 9 -18.92 4.02 -11.93
N ARG A 10 -19.01 5.33 -11.65
CA ARG A 10 -17.81 6.18 -11.42
C ARG A 10 -16.99 5.73 -10.21
N GLN A 11 -17.66 5.27 -9.15
CA GLN A 11 -16.98 4.77 -7.95
C GLN A 11 -16.28 3.43 -8.19
N THR A 12 -16.77 2.64 -9.15
CA THR A 12 -16.14 1.38 -9.59
C THR A 12 -14.95 1.65 -10.51
N GLU A 13 -15.05 2.63 -11.42
CA GLU A 13 -13.93 2.99 -12.31
C GLU A 13 -12.77 3.64 -11.53
N ALA A 14 -13.05 4.61 -10.65
CA ALA A 14 -12.04 5.18 -9.77
C ALA A 14 -11.39 4.14 -8.85
N GLU A 15 -12.16 3.10 -8.47
CA GLU A 15 -11.67 1.95 -7.71
C GLU A 15 -10.77 1.04 -8.55
N GLN A 16 -11.17 0.72 -9.77
CA GLN A 16 -10.34 -0.04 -10.72
C GLN A 16 -9.05 0.67 -11.11
N CYS A 17 -8.99 2.01 -11.09
CA CYS A 17 -7.76 2.76 -11.34
C CYS A 17 -6.80 2.76 -10.15
N HIS A 18 -7.32 2.62 -8.93
CA HIS A 18 -6.53 2.79 -7.70
C HIS A 18 -5.60 1.62 -7.41
N VAL A 19 -6.10 0.38 -7.52
CA VAL A 19 -5.27 -0.81 -7.28
C VAL A 19 -4.08 -0.90 -8.25
N PRO A 20 -4.26 -0.71 -9.57
CA PRO A 20 -3.14 -0.60 -10.50
C PRO A 20 -2.15 0.51 -10.13
N ALA A 21 -2.62 1.65 -9.61
CA ALA A 21 -1.73 2.71 -9.14
C ALA A 21 -0.88 2.29 -7.93
N ALA A 22 -1.48 1.59 -6.97
CA ALA A 22 -0.75 1.03 -5.83
C ALA A 22 0.31 0.01 -6.28
N TYR A 23 -0.03 -0.90 -7.20
CA TYR A 23 0.93 -1.85 -7.76
C TYR A 23 2.06 -1.19 -8.54
N ARG A 24 1.76 -0.15 -9.32
CA ARG A 24 2.78 0.62 -10.05
C ARG A 24 3.80 1.25 -9.09
N LEU A 25 3.32 1.88 -8.02
CA LEU A 25 4.19 2.45 -7.01
C LEU A 25 5.02 1.38 -6.27
N LEU A 26 4.44 0.21 -6.02
CA LEU A 26 5.19 -0.92 -5.46
C LEU A 26 6.34 -1.33 -6.39
N ASP A 27 6.06 -1.46 -7.69
CA ASP A 27 7.07 -1.81 -8.71
C ASP A 27 8.16 -0.74 -8.80
N GLU A 28 7.79 0.55 -8.83
CA GLU A 28 8.73 1.69 -8.83
C GLU A 28 9.67 1.61 -7.62
N ARG A 29 9.11 1.44 -6.41
CA ARG A 29 9.89 1.32 -5.18
C ARG A 29 10.79 0.07 -5.16
N LEU A 30 10.35 -1.02 -5.77
CA LEU A 30 11.15 -2.25 -5.92
C LEU A 30 12.34 -2.03 -6.86
N VAL A 31 12.11 -1.39 -8.00
CA VAL A 31 13.15 -1.03 -8.97
C VAL A 31 14.19 -0.15 -8.29
N ASP A 32 13.76 0.91 -7.61
CA ASP A 32 14.65 1.84 -6.91
C ASP A 32 15.46 1.15 -5.81
N ALA A 33 14.81 0.34 -4.96
CA ALA A 33 15.49 -0.35 -3.87
C ALA A 33 16.52 -1.36 -4.39
N ARG A 34 16.21 -2.08 -5.48
CA ARG A 34 17.15 -3.01 -6.14
C ARG A 34 18.31 -2.28 -6.79
N ALA A 35 18.06 -1.16 -7.46
CA ALA A 35 19.10 -0.33 -8.06
C ALA A 35 20.07 0.19 -6.99
N GLN A 36 19.55 0.76 -5.90
CA GLN A 36 20.36 1.23 -4.77
C GLN A 36 21.17 0.09 -4.14
N LEU A 37 20.57 -1.10 -3.96
CA LEU A 37 21.29 -2.26 -3.44
C LEU A 37 22.45 -2.65 -4.36
N ALA A 38 22.21 -2.70 -5.67
CA ALA A 38 23.24 -3.01 -6.65
C ALA A 38 24.37 -1.96 -6.65
N ASP A 39 24.04 -0.67 -6.49
CA ASP A 39 25.03 0.41 -6.40
C ASP A 39 25.91 0.27 -5.15
N VAL A 40 25.31 0.00 -3.98
CA VAL A 40 26.04 -0.23 -2.73
C VAL A 40 26.97 -1.44 -2.84
N LEU A 41 26.50 -2.53 -3.46
CA LEU A 41 27.32 -3.73 -3.66
C LEU A 41 28.49 -3.49 -4.62
N ARG A 42 28.33 -2.60 -5.60
CA ARG A 42 29.39 -2.20 -6.56
C ARG A 42 30.38 -1.20 -5.98
N THR A 43 30.02 -0.47 -4.93
CA THR A 43 30.90 0.52 -4.28
C THR A 43 32.11 -0.18 -3.66
N ARG A 44 33.31 0.30 -3.98
CA ARG A 44 34.55 -0.16 -3.33
C ARG A 44 34.59 0.30 -1.88
N ALA A 45 35.17 -0.54 -1.04
CA ALA A 45 35.42 -0.24 0.36
C ALA A 45 36.87 -0.61 0.65
N ASP A 46 37.70 0.39 0.92
CA ASP A 46 39.15 0.24 0.98
C ASP A 46 39.65 0.12 2.44
N GLY A 47 38.74 0.26 3.41
CA GLY A 47 39.00 0.03 4.83
C GLY A 47 37.89 -0.71 5.58
N ARG A 48 38.23 -1.29 6.74
CA ARG A 48 37.30 -2.07 7.59
C ARG A 48 36.01 -1.31 7.94
N GLY A 49 36.12 -0.01 8.22
CA GLY A 49 34.96 0.84 8.53
C GLY A 49 34.01 1.01 7.34
N GLU A 50 34.56 1.22 6.15
CA GLU A 50 33.80 1.34 4.91
C GLU A 50 33.16 0.01 4.52
N THR A 51 33.87 -1.11 4.71
CA THR A 51 33.32 -2.46 4.47
C THR A 51 32.10 -2.69 5.35
N HIS A 52 32.21 -2.38 6.65
CA HIS A 52 31.11 -2.53 7.59
C HIS A 52 29.92 -1.62 7.24
N ALA A 53 30.17 -0.35 6.93
CA ALA A 53 29.11 0.57 6.52
C ALA A 53 28.38 0.08 5.25
N ARG A 54 29.12 -0.44 4.28
CA ARG A 54 28.57 -1.04 3.05
C ARG A 54 27.70 -2.25 3.36
N GLU A 55 28.15 -3.15 4.23
CA GLU A 55 27.39 -4.34 4.64
C GLU A 55 26.08 -3.97 5.36
N VAL A 56 26.13 -2.99 6.27
CA VAL A 56 24.95 -2.49 6.97
C VAL A 56 23.95 -1.88 5.97
N ALA A 57 24.44 -1.05 5.04
CA ALA A 57 23.60 -0.46 4.00
C ALA A 57 22.98 -1.52 3.09
N ALA A 58 23.76 -2.51 2.65
CA ALA A 58 23.29 -3.62 1.83
C ALA A 58 22.24 -4.47 2.56
N GLY A 59 22.45 -4.80 3.83
CA GLY A 59 21.50 -5.53 4.65
C GLY A 59 20.17 -4.78 4.82
N ARG A 60 20.23 -3.47 5.07
CA ARG A 60 19.03 -2.61 5.16
C ARG A 60 18.25 -2.61 3.84
N LEU A 61 18.92 -2.45 2.71
CA LEU A 61 18.29 -2.40 1.38
C LEU A 61 17.74 -3.77 0.98
N ALA A 62 18.45 -4.87 1.25
CA ALA A 62 17.97 -6.23 1.03
C ALA A 62 16.71 -6.52 1.85
N GLY A 63 16.68 -6.11 3.13
CA GLY A 63 15.49 -6.20 3.97
C GLY A 63 14.32 -5.36 3.43
N GLN A 64 14.59 -4.18 2.86
CA GLN A 64 13.57 -3.37 2.21
C GLN A 64 12.99 -4.05 0.96
N VAL A 65 13.83 -4.60 0.08
CA VAL A 65 13.39 -5.37 -1.09
C VAL A 65 12.51 -6.54 -0.67
N HIS A 66 12.95 -7.33 0.30
CA HIS A 66 12.19 -8.48 0.79
C HIS A 66 10.82 -8.08 1.35
N ARG A 67 10.73 -6.98 2.10
CA ARG A 67 9.43 -6.45 2.60
C ARG A 67 8.50 -6.02 1.48
N LEU A 68 9.04 -5.39 0.43
CA LEU A 68 8.26 -4.94 -0.73
C LEU A 68 7.74 -6.15 -1.53
N GLU A 69 8.58 -7.14 -1.81
CA GLU A 69 8.21 -8.38 -2.51
C GLU A 69 7.14 -9.15 -1.72
N GLY A 70 7.32 -9.30 -0.40
CA GLY A 70 6.36 -9.99 0.45
C GLY A 70 5.00 -9.29 0.59
N ALA A 71 4.90 -8.01 0.21
CA ALA A 71 3.66 -7.25 0.24
C ALA A 71 2.87 -7.35 -1.07
N GLU A 72 3.44 -7.90 -2.15
CA GLU A 72 2.77 -8.00 -3.46
C GLU A 72 1.46 -8.79 -3.36
N GLU A 73 1.51 -9.93 -2.67
CA GLU A 73 0.32 -10.68 -2.31
C GLU A 73 -0.38 -10.01 -1.13
N GLY A 74 -1.59 -9.50 -1.36
CA GLY A 74 -2.34 -8.76 -0.35
C GLY A 74 -1.92 -7.29 -0.22
N LEU A 75 -1.35 -6.71 -1.28
CA LEU A 75 -1.04 -5.28 -1.34
C LEU A 75 -2.28 -4.44 -1.04
N VAL A 76 -3.43 -4.85 -1.57
CA VAL A 76 -4.74 -4.29 -1.23
C VAL A 76 -5.70 -5.44 -1.01
N PHE A 77 -6.32 -5.50 0.17
CA PHE A 77 -7.30 -6.55 0.51
C PHE A 77 -8.59 -5.98 1.10
N GLY A 78 -8.61 -4.71 1.47
CA GLY A 78 -9.73 -4.12 2.19
C GLY A 78 -9.99 -2.68 1.77
N ARG A 79 -11.22 -2.26 1.96
CA ARG A 79 -11.67 -0.88 1.78
C ARG A 79 -12.63 -0.49 2.88
N ILE A 80 -12.45 0.72 3.39
CA ILE A 80 -13.41 1.38 4.27
C ILE A 80 -13.85 2.70 3.64
N ASP A 81 -15.16 2.91 3.60
CA ASP A 81 -15.77 4.20 3.28
C ASP A 81 -16.26 4.80 4.60
N ARG A 82 -15.73 5.96 4.96
CA ARG A 82 -16.13 6.70 6.16
C ARG A 82 -17.36 7.56 5.89
N ALA A 83 -18.05 7.95 6.97
CA ALA A 83 -19.25 8.79 6.89
C ALA A 83 -18.95 10.21 6.41
N ASP A 84 -17.72 10.70 6.64
CA ASP A 84 -17.22 12.01 6.17
C ASP A 84 -16.85 12.03 4.67
N GLY A 85 -17.03 10.92 3.97
CA GLY A 85 -16.69 10.79 2.55
C GLY A 85 -15.26 10.29 2.27
N MET A 86 -14.42 10.14 3.29
CA MET A 86 -13.07 9.59 3.13
C MET A 86 -13.11 8.10 2.75
N VAL A 87 -12.31 7.73 1.77
CA VAL A 87 -12.16 6.33 1.33
C VAL A 87 -10.73 5.88 1.60
N LEU A 88 -10.57 4.85 2.42
CA LEU A 88 -9.25 4.27 2.70
C LEU A 88 -9.20 2.83 2.19
N ARG A 89 -8.07 2.49 1.57
CA ARG A 89 -7.74 1.14 1.12
C ARG A 89 -6.67 0.57 2.02
N LEU A 90 -6.85 -0.69 2.40
CA LEU A 90 -6.07 -1.34 3.42
C LEU A 90 -5.25 -2.47 2.80
N GLY A 91 -4.01 -2.58 3.26
CA GLY A 91 -3.03 -3.50 2.70
C GLY A 91 -1.97 -3.93 3.68
N ARG A 92 -1.12 -4.87 3.24
CA ARG A 92 0.02 -5.35 4.03
C ARG A 92 1.15 -4.34 4.19
N LEU A 93 1.20 -3.35 3.32
CA LEU A 93 2.21 -2.30 3.31
C LEU A 93 1.56 -0.94 3.06
N GLY A 94 1.93 0.05 3.87
CA GLY A 94 1.54 1.43 3.66
C GLY A 94 2.22 2.04 2.43
N LEU A 95 1.42 2.56 1.49
CA LEU A 95 1.89 3.24 0.29
C LEU A 95 1.34 4.65 0.24
N HIS A 96 2.23 5.62 0.10
CA HIS A 96 1.92 7.04 0.00
C HIS A 96 2.73 7.64 -1.14
N THR A 97 2.19 8.65 -1.80
CA THR A 97 2.92 9.44 -2.79
C THR A 97 2.99 10.88 -2.29
N GLN A 98 3.89 11.69 -2.85
CA GLN A 98 4.00 13.10 -2.44
C GLN A 98 2.91 13.97 -3.10
N GLU A 99 2.30 13.50 -4.19
CA GLU A 99 1.29 14.24 -4.96
C GLU A 99 -0.12 14.13 -4.36
N CYS A 100 -0.33 13.22 -3.41
CA CYS A 100 -1.65 12.94 -2.83
C CYS A 100 -1.63 13.08 -1.31
N GLU A 101 -2.55 13.87 -0.76
CA GLU A 101 -2.73 14.02 0.70
C GLU A 101 -3.17 12.71 1.37
N THR A 102 -3.90 11.87 0.63
CA THR A 102 -4.36 10.57 1.13
C THR A 102 -3.44 9.45 0.65
N PRO A 103 -3.06 8.50 1.54
CA PRO A 103 -2.23 7.38 1.14
C PRO A 103 -2.96 6.49 0.14
N LEU A 104 -2.22 5.96 -0.85
CA LEU A 104 -2.76 4.96 -1.76
C LEU A 104 -3.15 3.68 -1.01
N VAL A 105 -2.35 3.28 -0.02
CA VAL A 105 -2.64 2.12 0.83
C VAL A 105 -2.29 2.44 2.27
N VAL A 106 -3.21 2.16 3.18
CA VAL A 106 -2.98 2.23 4.63
C VAL A 106 -2.54 0.84 5.12
N ASP A 107 -1.46 0.80 5.89
CA ASP A 107 -1.03 -0.43 6.56
C ASP A 107 -2.13 -0.89 7.52
N TRP A 108 -2.48 -2.18 7.45
CA TRP A 108 -3.52 -2.77 8.28
C TRP A 108 -3.28 -2.65 9.79
N ARG A 109 -2.03 -2.43 10.21
CA ARG A 109 -1.65 -2.23 11.61
C ARG A 109 -1.85 -0.78 12.08
N ALA A 110 -2.05 0.17 11.17
CA ALA A 110 -2.24 1.56 11.52
C ALA A 110 -3.59 1.77 12.23
N GLU A 111 -3.66 2.74 13.14
CA GLU A 111 -4.90 3.05 13.85
C GLU A 111 -6.06 3.40 12.90
N ALA A 112 -5.75 4.05 11.77
CA ALA A 112 -6.73 4.36 10.73
C ALA A 112 -7.40 3.12 10.11
N ALA A 113 -6.75 1.95 10.16
CA ALA A 113 -7.30 0.67 9.70
C ALA A 113 -8.18 -0.03 10.76
N ARG A 114 -8.09 0.37 12.03
CA ARG A 114 -8.79 -0.25 13.17
C ARG A 114 -10.30 -0.45 12.93
N PRO A 115 -11.06 0.53 12.36
CA PRO A 115 -12.47 0.35 12.09
C PRO A 115 -12.78 -0.85 11.17
N PHE A 116 -11.84 -1.25 10.31
CA PHE A 116 -12.03 -2.43 9.46
C PHE A 116 -12.21 -3.71 10.27
N TYR A 117 -11.54 -3.85 11.40
CA TYR A 117 -11.61 -5.04 12.24
C TYR A 117 -12.62 -4.90 13.38
N GLU A 118 -12.72 -3.70 13.96
CA GLU A 118 -13.50 -3.49 15.19
C GLU A 118 -14.93 -2.99 14.96
N ALA A 119 -15.25 -2.40 13.80
CA ALA A 119 -16.56 -1.80 13.60
C ALA A 119 -17.66 -2.87 13.59
N THR A 120 -18.72 -2.59 14.35
CA THR A 120 -19.95 -3.38 14.45
C THR A 120 -21.16 -2.51 14.12
N PRO A 121 -22.35 -3.09 13.86
CA PRO A 121 -23.56 -2.29 13.62
C PRO A 121 -23.92 -1.34 14.77
N LEU A 122 -23.65 -1.75 16.02
CA LEU A 122 -23.89 -0.94 17.21
C LEU A 122 -22.79 0.11 17.48
N ARG A 123 -21.57 -0.14 16.98
CA ARG A 123 -20.42 0.76 17.09
C ARG A 123 -19.72 0.87 15.73
N PRO A 124 -20.21 1.72 14.81
CA PRO A 124 -19.71 1.77 13.44
C PRO A 124 -18.33 2.44 13.30
N LEU A 125 -17.82 3.11 14.34
CA LEU A 125 -16.50 3.76 14.34
C LEU A 125 -16.29 4.75 13.18
N GLY A 126 -17.36 5.46 12.80
CA GLY A 126 -17.34 6.42 11.69
C GLY A 126 -17.34 5.78 10.29
N LEU A 127 -17.51 4.44 10.19
CA LEU A 127 -17.69 3.77 8.91
C LEU A 127 -19.11 3.91 8.39
N ARG A 128 -19.20 4.24 7.10
CA ARG A 128 -20.41 4.08 6.29
C ARG A 128 -20.46 2.69 5.65
N ARG A 129 -19.31 2.19 5.17
CA ARG A 129 -19.21 0.88 4.51
C ARG A 129 -17.84 0.24 4.72
N ARG A 130 -17.80 -1.09 4.80
CA ARG A 130 -16.59 -1.92 4.78
C ARG A 130 -16.71 -2.96 3.67
N ARG A 131 -15.63 -3.20 2.92
CA ARG A 131 -15.54 -4.25 1.90
C ARG A 131 -14.21 -4.98 1.95
N HIS A 132 -14.26 -6.31 1.82
CA HIS A 132 -13.08 -7.10 1.48
C HIS A 132 -12.94 -7.15 -0.04
N LEU A 133 -11.77 -6.78 -0.54
CA LEU A 133 -11.44 -6.78 -1.96
C LEU A 133 -10.76 -8.08 -2.31
N ARG A 134 -11.23 -8.74 -3.38
CA ARG A 134 -10.54 -9.90 -3.94
C ARG A 134 -9.78 -9.45 -5.17
N VAL A 135 -8.48 -9.24 -5.00
CA VAL A 135 -7.56 -8.95 -6.10
C VAL A 135 -7.11 -10.29 -6.69
N ARG A 136 -7.27 -10.48 -8.00
CA ARG A 136 -6.66 -11.61 -8.73
C ARG A 136 -5.55 -11.04 -9.61
N GLY A 137 -4.32 -11.49 -9.39
CA GLY A 137 -3.15 -10.84 -10.00
C GLY A 137 -3.02 -9.40 -9.49
N ARG A 138 -3.07 -8.43 -10.41
CA ARG A 138 -2.95 -6.99 -10.12
C ARG A 138 -4.21 -6.18 -10.48
N ARG A 139 -5.39 -6.83 -10.50
CA ARG A 139 -6.69 -6.20 -10.79
C ARG A 139 -7.75 -6.64 -9.78
N GLU A 140 -8.61 -5.70 -9.39
CA GLU A 140 -9.82 -6.00 -8.60
C GLU A 140 -10.86 -6.73 -9.47
N ARG A 141 -11.63 -7.65 -8.86
CA ARG A 141 -12.72 -8.40 -9.50
C ARG A 141 -14.09 -7.84 -9.14
#